data_AF-A0A950PI15-F1
#
_entry.id   AF-A0A950PI15-F1
#
_cell.length_a   1.000
_cell.length_b   1.000
_cell.length_c   1.000
_cell.angle_alpha   90.00
_cell.angle_beta   90.00
_cell.angle_gamma   90.00
#
_symmetry.space_group_name_H-M   'P 1'
#
loop_
_entity.id
_entity.type
_entity.pdbx_description
1 polymer ?
#
loop_
_entity_poly.entity_id
_entity_poly.type
_entity_poly.pdbx_seq_one_letter_code
_entity_poly.pdbx_strand_id
1 'polypeptide(L)'
;MRIIEVRSGRVEFPEILAAMREWLDRHERPLVRFETRTDGDLITMKIHLNSDDLAELFRQSFHGAYAGPVEVPPVAVPATPQPDATLPS
;
A
#
# COMPACT_ATOMS: atom_id res chain seq x y z
N MET A 1 1.67 2.51 11.20
CA MET A 1 2.19 2.17 9.86
C MET A 1 1.02 1.70 9.01
N ARG A 2 0.69 2.47 7.97
CA ARG A 2 -0.49 2.27 7.13
C ARG A 2 -0.09 2.07 5.69
N ILE A 3 -0.80 1.20 4.98
CA ILE A 3 -0.55 0.90 3.57
C ILE A 3 -1.70 1.49 2.75
N ILE A 4 -1.34 2.17 1.69
CA ILE A 4 -2.24 2.81 0.74
C ILE A 4 -2.08 2.15 -0.61
N GLU A 5 -3.19 1.73 -1.22
CA GLU A 5 -3.21 1.14 -2.56
C GLU A 5 -3.86 2.09 -3.55
N VAL A 6 -3.09 2.55 -4.55
CA VAL A 6 -3.58 3.38 -5.64
C VAL A 6 -3.57 2.55 -6.91
N ARG A 7 -4.69 2.55 -7.64
CA ARG A 7 -4.80 1.86 -8.93
C ARG A 7 -4.89 2.89 -10.05
N SER A 8 -4.16 2.64 -11.12
CA SER A 8 -4.06 3.53 -12.27
C SER A 8 -4.00 2.74 -13.56
N GLY A 9 -4.49 3.29 -14.65
CA GLY A 9 -4.19 2.77 -15.98
C GLY A 9 -2.72 3.03 -16.35
N ARG A 10 -2.16 2.21 -17.24
CA ARG A 10 -0.76 2.32 -17.67
C ARG A 10 -0.41 3.69 -18.26
N VAL A 11 -1.38 4.31 -18.93
CA VAL A 11 -1.24 5.64 -19.57
C VAL A 11 -1.22 6.76 -18.53
N GLU A 12 -2.01 6.64 -17.46
CA GLU A 12 -2.16 7.64 -16.40
C GLU A 12 -1.11 7.49 -15.29
N PHE A 13 -0.49 6.32 -15.18
CA PHE A 13 0.54 6.02 -14.19
C PHE A 13 1.67 7.05 -14.07
N PRO A 14 2.36 7.50 -15.15
CA PRO A 14 3.45 8.47 -15.01
C PRO A 14 2.96 9.81 -14.45
N GLU A 15 1.74 10.24 -14.77
CA GLU A 15 1.14 11.46 -14.25
C GLU A 15 0.77 11.31 -12.77
N ILE A 16 0.15 10.20 -12.40
CA ILE A 16 -0.19 9.88 -11.01
C ILE A 16 1.06 9.74 -10.14
N LEU A 17 2.13 9.12 -10.67
CA LEU A 17 3.41 8.99 -9.99
C LEU A 17 4.08 10.36 -9.78
N ALA A 18 4.02 11.25 -10.79
CA ALA A 18 4.53 12.60 -10.67
C ALA A 18 3.77 13.41 -9.60
N ALA A 19 2.44 13.40 -9.65
CA ALA A 19 1.60 14.07 -8.66
C ALA A 19 1.83 13.52 -7.23
N MET A 20 2.02 12.21 -7.10
CA MET A 20 2.35 11.55 -5.83
C MET A 20 3.70 12.01 -5.29
N ARG A 21 4.73 12.08 -6.16
CA ARG A 21 6.06 12.55 -5.78
C ARG A 21 6.03 14.02 -5.34
N GLU A 22 5.35 14.89 -6.08
CA GLU A 22 5.20 16.30 -5.70
C GLU A 22 4.45 16.48 -4.39
N TRP A 23 3.43 15.65 -4.14
CA TRP A 23 2.71 15.66 -2.87
C TRP A 23 3.63 15.27 -1.71
N LEU A 24 4.40 14.18 -1.84
CA LEU A 24 5.33 13.72 -0.81
C LEU A 24 6.44 14.74 -0.52
N ASP A 25 6.96 15.36 -1.58
CA ASP A 25 7.98 16.41 -1.50
C ASP A 25 7.46 17.62 -0.72
N ARG A 26 6.25 18.11 -1.06
CA ARG A 26 5.59 19.22 -0.34
C ARG A 26 5.35 18.93 1.13
N HIS A 27 5.15 17.67 1.49
CA HIS A 27 4.91 17.25 2.86
C HIS A 27 6.18 16.87 3.63
N GLU A 28 7.37 16.95 3.02
CA GLU A 28 8.69 16.63 3.60
C GLU A 28 8.78 15.24 4.26
N ARG A 29 8.02 14.26 3.75
CA ARG A 29 7.86 12.97 4.44
C ARG A 29 8.64 11.87 3.74
N PRO A 30 9.54 11.16 4.44
CA PRO A 30 10.23 10.02 3.88
C PRO A 30 9.22 8.88 3.71
N LEU A 31 8.96 8.54 2.45
CA LEU A 31 8.16 7.40 2.09
C LEU A 31 8.89 6.12 2.55
N VAL A 32 8.24 5.31 3.38
CA VAL A 32 8.90 4.18 4.05
C VAL A 32 9.15 3.03 3.06
N ARG A 33 8.17 2.77 2.19
CA ARG A 33 8.27 1.76 1.15
C ARG A 33 7.29 2.04 0.02
N PHE A 34 7.76 1.91 -1.22
CA PHE A 34 6.94 2.02 -2.43
C PHE A 34 7.05 0.72 -3.21
N GLU A 35 5.92 0.11 -3.52
CA GLU A 35 5.86 -1.10 -4.34
C GLU A 35 4.94 -0.83 -5.53
N THR A 36 5.35 -1.27 -6.72
CA THR A 36 4.54 -1.14 -7.93
C THR A 36 4.31 -2.52 -8.50
N ARG A 37 3.05 -2.86 -8.75
CA ARG A 37 2.64 -4.10 -9.40
C ARG A 37 1.89 -3.74 -10.67
N THR A 38 2.35 -4.29 -11.79
CA THR A 38 1.66 -4.16 -13.07
C THR A 38 0.86 -5.43 -13.31
N ASP A 39 -0.41 -5.29 -13.62
CA ASP A 39 -1.36 -6.35 -13.97
C ASP A 39 -2.01 -5.98 -15.31
N GLY A 40 -1.37 -6.39 -16.41
CA GLY A 40 -1.79 -6.00 -17.76
C GLY A 40 -1.69 -4.49 -17.98
N ASP A 41 -2.84 -3.84 -18.18
CA ASP A 41 -2.95 -2.38 -18.37
C ASP A 41 -3.17 -1.62 -17.04
N LEU A 42 -3.34 -2.33 -15.93
CA LEU A 42 -3.53 -1.74 -14.62
C LEU A 42 -2.22 -1.74 -13.84
N ILE A 43 -1.87 -0.58 -13.28
CA ILE A 43 -0.74 -0.42 -12.38
C ILE A 43 -1.27 -0.13 -10.99
N THR A 44 -0.93 -1.02 -10.07
CA THR A 44 -1.23 -0.93 -8.64
C THR A 44 0.01 -0.46 -7.89
N MET A 45 -0.08 0.68 -7.23
CA MET A 45 0.96 1.25 -6.38
C MET A 45 0.60 1.03 -4.91
N LYS A 46 1.49 0.41 -4.15
CA LYS A 46 1.37 0.29 -2.70
C LYS A 46 2.37 1.21 -2.03
N ILE A 47 1.85 2.15 -1.26
CA ILE A 47 2.63 3.14 -0.52
C ILE A 47 2.52 2.82 0.96
N HIS A 48 3.66 2.60 1.60
CA HIS A 48 3.73 2.36 3.04
C HIS A 48 4.12 3.66 3.72
N LEU A 49 3.23 4.12 4.60
CA LEU A 49 3.38 5.35 5.35
C LEU A 49 3.61 5.01 6.83
N ASN A 50 4.54 5.71 7.47
CA ASN A 50 4.84 5.47 8.87
C ASN A 50 3.70 5.93 9.79
N SER A 51 2.99 7.00 9.39
CA SER A 51 1.97 7.68 10.19
C SER A 51 0.58 7.55 9.60
N ASP A 52 -0.39 7.28 10.47
CA ASP A 52 -1.81 7.16 10.13
C ASP A 52 -2.42 8.50 9.66
N ASP A 53 -2.05 9.63 10.30
CA ASP A 53 -2.39 10.98 9.83
C ASP A 53 -1.98 11.25 8.38
N LEU A 54 -0.79 10.77 7.98
CA LEU A 54 -0.34 10.96 6.61
C LEU A 54 -1.19 10.16 5.64
N ALA A 55 -1.61 8.97 6.06
CA ALA A 55 -2.43 8.13 5.24
C ALA A 55 -3.83 8.72 5.03
N GLU A 56 -4.39 9.39 6.04
CA GLU A 56 -5.65 10.10 5.91
C GLU A 56 -5.53 11.35 5.03
N LEU A 57 -4.45 12.13 5.16
CA LEU A 57 -4.18 13.28 4.29
C LEU A 57 -3.99 12.87 2.82
N PHE A 58 -3.25 11.79 2.60
CA PHE A 58 -3.07 11.21 1.28
C PHE A 58 -4.40 10.74 0.70
N ARG A 59 -5.19 10.00 1.50
CA ARG A 59 -6.52 9.54 1.09
C ARG A 59 -7.44 10.70 0.72
N GLN A 60 -7.39 11.83 1.44
CA GLN A 60 -8.18 13.02 1.12
C GLN A 60 -7.73 13.66 -0.20
N SER A 61 -6.42 13.72 -0.47
CA SER A 61 -5.89 14.29 -1.71
C SER A 61 -6.17 13.40 -2.94
N PHE A 62 -6.17 12.07 -2.76
CA PHE A 62 -6.34 11.09 -3.84
C PHE A 62 -7.72 10.39 -3.83
N HIS A 63 -8.74 11.03 -3.25
CA HIS A 63 -10.08 10.45 -3.00
C HIS A 63 -10.81 9.93 -4.27
N GLY A 64 -10.34 10.26 -5.47
CA GLY A 64 -10.88 9.77 -6.75
C GLY A 64 -10.14 8.58 -7.39
N ALA A 65 -8.91 8.25 -6.94
CA ALA A 65 -8.07 7.20 -7.51
C ALA A 65 -8.00 5.92 -6.64
N TYR A 66 -8.89 5.83 -5.63
CA TYR A 66 -8.82 4.83 -4.57
C TYR A 66 -9.88 3.73 -4.75
N ALA A 67 -9.45 2.48 -4.87
CA ALA A 67 -10.33 1.32 -4.78
C ALA A 67 -10.47 0.84 -3.33
N GLY A 68 -10.94 1.72 -2.43
CA GLY A 68 -11.28 1.37 -1.04
C GLY A 68 -10.13 0.89 -0.14
N PRO A 69 -10.35 0.79 1.18
CA PRO A 69 -9.35 0.25 2.10
C PRO A 69 -9.13 -1.23 1.77
N VAL A 70 -8.01 -1.53 1.12
CA VAL A 70 -7.49 -2.90 1.08
C VAL A 70 -6.99 -3.19 2.49
N GLU A 71 -7.81 -3.89 3.28
CA GLU A 71 -7.30 -4.69 4.39
C GLU A 71 -6.17 -5.52 3.83
N VAL A 72 -4.93 -5.21 4.21
CA VAL A 72 -3.82 -6.09 3.92
C VAL A 72 -4.17 -7.42 4.59
N PRO A 73 -4.35 -8.54 3.85
CA PRO A 73 -4.28 -9.83 4.51
C PRO A 73 -2.92 -9.86 5.20
N PRO A 74 -2.82 -10.39 6.44
CA PRO A 74 -1.54 -10.47 7.11
C PRO A 74 -0.57 -11.10 6.14
N VAL A 75 0.61 -10.48 6.00
CA VAL A 75 1.74 -11.09 5.31
C VAL A 75 1.71 -12.57 5.72
N ALA A 76 1.63 -13.47 4.75
CA ALA A 76 1.64 -14.89 5.07
C ALA A 76 2.96 -15.17 5.78
N VAL A 77 2.92 -15.11 7.11
CA VAL A 77 3.94 -15.70 7.96
C VAL A 77 3.94 -17.16 7.51
N PRO A 78 5.05 -17.70 6.97
CA PRO A 78 5.09 -19.13 6.72
C PRO A 78 4.79 -19.79 8.06
N ALA A 79 3.70 -20.56 8.10
CA ALA A 79 3.23 -21.22 9.30
C ALA A 79 4.40 -22.00 9.90
N THR A 80 4.91 -21.52 11.03
CA THR A 80 5.80 -22.31 11.88
C THR A 80 5.04 -23.60 12.20
N PRO A 81 5.58 -24.80 11.88
CA PRO A 81 4.90 -26.04 12.24
C PRO A 81 4.78 -26.10 13.76
N GLN A 82 3.54 -26.06 14.27
CA GLN A 82 3.26 -26.31 15.68
C GLN A 82 3.66 -27.76 16.01
N PRO A 83 4.38 -28.01 17.12
CA PRO A 83 4.64 -29.38 17.56
C PRO A 83 3.30 -30.02 17.97
N ASP A 84 3.02 -31.17 17.36
CA ASP A 84 1.92 -32.06 17.72
C ASP A 84 2.06 -32.47 19.18
N ALA A 85 1.28 -31.82 20.04
CA ALA A 85 1.11 -32.22 21.43
C ALA A 85 -0.23 -32.94 21.54
N THR A 86 -0.25 -34.21 21.12
CA THR A 86 -1.30 -35.15 21.54
C THR A 86 -0.66 -36.36 22.21
N LEU A 87 -0.57 -36.28 23.53
CA LEU A 87 -0.46 -37.45 24.40
C LEU A 87 -1.64 -37.34 25.37
N PRO A 88 -2.58 -38.29 25.32
CA PRO A 88 -3.11 -38.80 26.56
C PRO A 88 -3.13 -40.34 26.62
N SER A 89 -2.60 -40.80 27.76
CA SER A 89 -2.86 -42.02 28.56
C SER A 89 -2.88 -43.41 27.89
#